data_AF-A0A6G9Z0E9-F1
#
_entry.id   AF-A0A6G9Z0E9-F1
#
_cell.length_a   1.000
_cell.length_b   1.000
_cell.length_c   1.000
_cell.angle_alpha   90.00
_cell.angle_beta   90.00
_cell.angle_gamma   90.00
#
_symmetry.space_group_name_H-M   'P 1'
#
loop_
_entity.id
_entity.type
_entity.pdbx_description
1 polymer ?
#
loop_
_entity_poly.entity_id
_entity_poly.type
_entity_poly.pdbx_seq_one_letter_code
_entity_poly.pdbx_strand_id
1 'polypeptide(L)'
;MSSERPEMNTIALAWRTSSYSGTNGGECVEVAFDDDRVLIRDSKYLRNPANDPASQPVITMSAADWSAFLGTATAGIHITQHDLPTIERADTGEVSLRAADGTVLTYTAAEWLAFTSGVRDGEFAAA
;
A
#
# COMPACT_ATOMS: atom_id res chain seq x y z
N MET A 1 -34.08 -29.26 0.35
CA MET A 1 -33.42 -28.90 -0.93
C MET A 1 -32.27 -27.99 -0.58
N SER A 2 -31.05 -28.49 -0.79
CA SER A 2 -29.79 -27.82 -0.51
C SER A 2 -29.73 -26.43 -1.15
N SER A 3 -29.14 -25.50 -0.42
CA SER A 3 -28.48 -24.35 -1.01
C SER A 3 -27.19 -24.16 -0.24
N GLU A 4 -26.30 -25.13 -0.41
CA GLU A 4 -24.90 -25.02 -0.04
C GLU A 4 -24.31 -24.01 -1.02
N ARG A 5 -24.26 -22.74 -0.59
CA ARG A 5 -23.48 -21.70 -1.27
C ARG A 5 -22.03 -22.17 -1.18
N PRO A 6 -21.27 -22.23 -2.30
CA PRO A 6 -19.85 -22.51 -2.19
C PRO A 6 -19.25 -21.39 -1.33
N GLU A 7 -18.77 -21.73 -0.15
CA GLU A 7 -17.85 -20.87 0.58
C GLU A 7 -16.64 -20.71 -0.33
N MET A 8 -16.62 -19.62 -1.10
CA MET A 8 -15.40 -19.16 -1.74
C MET A 8 -14.39 -19.02 -0.61
N ASN A 9 -13.43 -19.95 -0.59
CA ASN A 9 -12.23 -19.87 0.24
C ASN A 9 -11.38 -18.70 -0.28
N THR A 10 -11.88 -17.48 -0.11
CA THR A 10 -11.11 -16.27 -0.28
C THR A 10 -10.16 -16.26 0.90
N ILE A 11 -8.91 -16.66 0.68
CA ILE A 11 -7.88 -16.41 1.68
C ILE A 11 -7.87 -14.90 1.89
N ALA A 12 -8.29 -14.45 3.08
CA ALA A 12 -8.29 -13.04 3.40
C ALA A 12 -6.84 -12.55 3.35
N LEU A 13 -6.56 -11.57 2.48
CA LEU A 13 -5.24 -10.98 2.35
C LEU A 13 -4.72 -10.52 3.72
N ALA A 14 -3.47 -10.89 4.02
CA ALA A 14 -2.81 -10.52 5.27
C ALA A 14 -2.26 -9.08 5.19
N TRP A 15 -3.17 -8.11 5.26
CA TRP A 15 -2.83 -6.68 5.31
C TRP A 15 -2.04 -6.35 6.57
N ARG A 16 -0.95 -5.60 6.40
CA ARG A 16 -0.10 -5.14 7.51
C ARG A 16 0.39 -3.71 7.28
N THR A 17 0.55 -3.00 8.38
CA THR A 17 1.16 -1.68 8.44
C THR A 17 2.56 -1.78 9.03
N SER A 18 3.29 -0.67 8.98
CA SER A 18 4.58 -0.55 9.65
C SER A 18 4.43 -0.62 11.17
N SER A 19 5.40 -1.15 11.91
CA SER A 19 5.39 -1.09 13.38
C SER A 19 5.49 0.36 13.91
N TYR A 20 6.00 1.27 13.08
CA TYR A 20 6.12 2.71 13.37
C TYR A 20 4.81 3.49 13.24
N SER A 21 3.74 2.86 12.74
CA SER A 21 2.44 3.50 12.50
C SER A 21 1.68 3.90 13.79
N GLY A 22 2.13 3.43 14.96
CA GLY A 22 1.37 3.42 16.22
C GLY A 22 1.12 4.75 16.94
N THR A 23 1.63 5.90 16.46
CA THR A 23 1.48 7.19 17.17
C THR A 23 0.83 8.31 16.35
N ASN A 24 0.58 8.10 15.06
CA ASN A 24 0.29 9.19 14.11
C ASN A 24 -1.18 9.24 13.65
N GLY A 25 -2.14 8.96 14.53
CA GLY A 25 -3.57 9.02 14.16
C GLY A 25 -4.12 7.82 13.38
N GLY A 26 -3.31 6.75 13.22
CA GLY A 26 -3.70 5.46 12.66
C GLY A 26 -3.97 5.45 11.14
N GLU A 27 -3.61 6.52 10.46
CA GLU A 27 -3.60 6.60 9.00
C GLU A 27 -2.29 5.96 8.55
N CYS A 28 -2.35 4.94 7.70
CA CYS A 28 -1.19 4.11 7.40
C CYS A 28 -1.22 3.60 5.97
N VAL A 29 -0.03 3.47 5.39
CA VAL A 29 0.22 2.60 4.25
C VAL A 29 0.00 1.15 4.72
N GLU A 30 -1.01 0.48 4.15
CA GLU A 30 -1.23 -0.96 4.32
C GLU A 30 -0.69 -1.72 3.12
N VAL A 31 0.00 -2.82 3.39
CA VAL A 31 0.59 -3.69 2.37
C VAL A 31 0.10 -5.13 2.58
N ALA A 32 -0.25 -5.80 1.50
CA ALA A 32 -0.50 -7.24 1.48
C ALA A 32 0.29 -7.91 0.34
N PHE A 33 0.67 -9.16 0.55
CA PHE A 33 1.30 -10.01 -0.46
C PHE A 33 0.26 -11.05 -0.91
N ASP A 34 0.13 -11.22 -2.22
CA ASP A 34 -0.81 -12.12 -2.89
C ASP A 34 -0.07 -12.82 -4.02
N ASP A 35 0.51 -13.99 -3.74
CA ASP A 35 1.36 -14.75 -4.66
C ASP A 35 2.46 -13.89 -5.31
N ASP A 36 2.33 -13.59 -6.61
CA ASP A 36 3.28 -12.82 -7.40
C ASP A 36 3.02 -11.30 -7.36
N ARG A 37 2.14 -10.85 -6.45
CA ARG A 37 1.71 -9.46 -6.35
C ARG A 37 1.92 -8.88 -4.96
N VAL A 38 2.12 -7.58 -4.94
CA VAL A 38 2.06 -6.73 -3.76
C VAL A 38 0.97 -5.71 -3.96
N LEU A 39 0.12 -5.58 -2.94
CA LEU A 39 -1.00 -4.66 -2.91
C LEU A 39 -0.73 -3.57 -1.87
N ILE A 40 -1.00 -2.32 -2.23
CA ILE A 40 -0.93 -1.17 -1.33
C ILE A 40 -2.30 -0.51 -1.28
N ARG A 41 -2.76 -0.17 -0.07
CA ARG A 41 -3.97 0.64 0.12
C ARG A 41 -3.78 1.61 1.28
N ASP A 42 -4.71 2.54 1.39
CA ASP A 42 -4.77 3.48 2.51
C ASP A 42 -5.80 3.03 3.55
N SER A 43 -5.34 2.80 4.78
CA SER A 43 -6.22 2.36 5.89
C SER A 43 -7.32 3.38 6.21
N LYS A 44 -7.13 4.66 5.88
CA LYS A 44 -8.09 5.72 6.22
C LYS A 44 -9.35 5.69 5.37
N TYR A 45 -9.31 5.05 4.19
CA TYR A 45 -10.47 4.92 3.32
C TYR A 45 -11.66 4.28 4.05
N LEU A 46 -11.43 3.24 4.86
CA LEU A 46 -12.48 2.52 5.56
C LEU A 46 -13.01 3.24 6.81
N ARG A 47 -12.41 4.37 7.19
CA ARG A 47 -12.86 5.15 8.36
C ARG A 47 -14.08 5.98 8.07
N ASN A 48 -14.28 6.38 6.81
CA ASN A 48 -15.51 7.03 6.40
C ASN A 48 -16.58 5.94 6.23
N PRO A 49 -17.62 5.86 7.08
CA PRO A 49 -18.64 4.82 6.99
C PRO A 49 -19.49 4.91 5.72
N ALA A 50 -19.42 6.02 4.99
CA ALA A 50 -20.08 6.19 3.70
C ALA A 50 -19.32 5.52 2.54
N ASN A 51 -18.04 5.16 2.74
CA ASN A 51 -17.26 4.48 1.72
C ASN A 51 -17.64 2.99 1.63
N ASP A 52 -17.75 2.48 0.41
CA ASP A 52 -17.95 1.06 0.16
C ASP A 52 -16.60 0.32 0.26
N PRO A 53 -16.44 -0.65 1.17
CA PRO A 53 -15.20 -1.42 1.29
C PRO A 53 -14.78 -2.12 0.00
N ALA A 54 -15.72 -2.53 -0.85
CA ALA A 54 -15.42 -3.16 -2.13
C ALA A 54 -14.84 -2.17 -3.17
N SER A 55 -14.98 -0.87 -2.92
CA SER A 55 -14.51 0.22 -3.77
C SER A 55 -13.21 0.86 -3.26
N GLN A 56 -12.57 0.29 -2.23
CA GLN A 56 -11.31 0.82 -1.70
C GLN A 56 -10.23 0.81 -2.80
N PRO A 57 -9.58 1.96 -3.09
CA PRO A 57 -8.50 2.00 -4.05
C PRO A 57 -7.31 1.15 -3.59
N VAL A 58 -6.80 0.31 -4.48
CA VAL A 58 -5.65 -0.55 -4.25
C VAL A 58 -4.69 -0.40 -5.41
N ILE A 59 -3.44 -0.09 -5.11
CA ILE A 59 -2.36 -0.15 -6.09
C ILE A 59 -1.78 -1.57 -6.07
N THR A 60 -1.67 -2.19 -7.23
CA THR A 60 -1.09 -3.53 -7.39
C THR A 60 0.18 -3.45 -8.23
N MET A 61 1.21 -4.18 -7.82
CA MET A 61 2.44 -4.38 -8.60
C MET A 61 2.96 -5.80 -8.44
N SER A 62 3.92 -6.22 -9.26
CA SER A 62 4.53 -7.54 -9.12
C SER A 62 5.44 -7.60 -7.88
N ALA A 63 5.54 -8.78 -7.27
CA ALA A 63 6.51 -9.03 -6.19
C ALA A 63 7.96 -8.87 -6.66
N ALA A 64 8.24 -9.07 -7.95
CA ALA A 64 9.56 -8.85 -8.54
C ALA A 64 9.93 -7.35 -8.56
N ASP A 65 8.96 -6.47 -8.81
CA ASP A 65 9.18 -5.02 -8.86
C ASP A 65 9.19 -4.37 -7.46
N TRP A 66 8.67 -5.07 -6.45
CA TRP A 66 8.51 -4.55 -5.10
C TRP A 66 9.82 -4.04 -4.48
N SER A 67 10.92 -4.77 -4.63
CA SER A 67 12.22 -4.34 -4.11
C SER A 67 12.71 -3.02 -4.74
N ALA A 68 12.45 -2.83 -6.04
CA ALA A 68 12.78 -1.58 -6.74
C ALA A 68 11.90 -0.42 -6.26
N PHE A 69 10.61 -0.68 -6.02
CA PHE A 69 9.71 0.28 -5.39
C PHE A 69 10.19 0.71 -4.00
N LEU A 70 10.57 -0.25 -3.14
CA LEU A 70 11.10 0.03 -1.80
C LEU A 70 12.39 0.87 -1.82
N GLY A 71 13.29 0.58 -2.76
CA GLY A 71 14.48 1.40 -3.00
C GLY A 71 14.13 2.84 -3.36
N THR A 72 13.18 3.03 -4.28
CA THR A 72 12.69 4.37 -4.69
C THR A 72 12.01 5.10 -3.53
N ALA A 73 11.22 4.38 -2.72
CA ALA A 73 10.50 4.94 -1.58
C ALA A 73 11.44 5.52 -0.51
N THR A 74 12.61 4.90 -0.33
CA THR A 74 13.59 5.26 0.71
C THR A 74 14.70 6.19 0.23
N ALA A 75 15.08 6.12 -1.06
CA ALA A 75 16.18 6.91 -1.62
C ALA A 75 15.84 8.38 -1.86
N GLY A 76 14.54 8.74 -1.91
CA GLY A 76 14.10 10.09 -2.28
C GLY A 76 14.41 10.47 -3.73
N ILE A 77 14.86 9.51 -4.54
CA ILE A 77 15.18 9.67 -5.97
C ILE A 77 13.94 9.23 -6.76
N HIS A 78 13.58 9.99 -7.77
CA HIS A 78 12.56 9.60 -8.73
C HIS A 78 13.16 8.61 -9.73
N ILE A 79 12.67 7.38 -9.75
CA ILE A 79 13.02 6.40 -10.80
C ILE A 79 11.76 6.11 -11.59
N THR A 80 11.76 6.52 -12.85
CA THR A 80 10.67 6.24 -13.78
C THR A 80 10.90 4.84 -14.35
N GLN A 81 10.29 3.82 -13.74
CA GLN A 81 10.08 2.52 -14.38
C GLN A 81 8.64 2.42 -14.84
N HIS A 82 8.42 1.92 -16.05
CA HIS A 82 7.11 1.90 -16.70
C HIS A 82 6.04 1.17 -15.89
N ASP A 83 6.44 0.16 -15.12
CA ASP A 83 5.53 -0.73 -14.40
C ASP A 83 5.46 -0.47 -12.89
N LEU A 84 6.18 0.55 -12.40
CA LEU A 84 6.14 0.95 -11.00
C LEU A 84 5.19 2.14 -10.78
N PRO A 85 4.46 2.18 -9.65
CA PRO A 85 3.76 3.38 -9.25
C PRO A 85 4.73 4.54 -9.10
N THR A 86 4.35 5.69 -9.63
CA THR A 86 5.12 6.93 -9.45
C THR A 86 4.97 7.43 -8.02
N ILE A 87 6.08 7.83 -7.39
CA ILE A 87 6.10 8.47 -6.08
C ILE A 87 6.25 9.98 -6.28
N GLU A 88 5.14 10.71 -6.16
CA GLU A 88 5.08 12.17 -6.22
C GLU A 88 5.25 12.73 -4.80
N ARG A 89 6.16 13.68 -4.61
CA ARG A 89 6.42 14.31 -3.30
C ARG A 89 6.14 15.80 -3.39
N ALA A 90 5.28 16.30 -2.51
CA ALA A 90 5.00 17.71 -2.38
C ALA A 90 6.03 18.40 -1.46
N ASP A 91 6.20 19.72 -1.62
CA ASP A 91 7.07 20.52 -0.73
C ASP A 91 6.61 20.50 0.73
N THR A 92 5.32 20.22 0.97
CA THR A 92 4.73 20.04 2.31
C THR A 92 5.12 18.72 2.98
N GLY A 93 5.77 17.81 2.24
CA GLY A 93 6.11 16.46 2.68
C GLY A 93 5.02 15.42 2.41
N GLU A 94 3.86 15.81 1.88
CA GLU A 94 2.84 14.87 1.41
C GLU A 94 3.40 14.01 0.26
N VAL A 95 3.00 12.74 0.22
CA VAL A 95 3.42 11.79 -0.82
C VAL A 95 2.20 11.18 -1.48
N SER A 96 2.15 11.25 -2.81
CA SER A 96 1.14 10.55 -3.61
C SER A 96 1.77 9.42 -4.41
N LEU A 97 1.19 8.23 -4.31
CA LEU A 97 1.47 7.10 -5.18
C LEU A 97 0.49 7.14 -6.34
N ARG A 98 0.98 7.10 -7.57
CA ARG A 98 0.15 7.06 -8.79
C ARG A 98 0.46 5.81 -9.60
N ALA A 99 -0.51 4.90 -9.71
CA ALA A 99 -0.41 3.72 -10.55
C ALA A 99 -0.74 4.03 -12.02
N ALA A 100 -0.31 3.15 -12.91
CA ALA A 100 -0.53 3.28 -14.36
C ALA A 100 -2.01 3.26 -14.76
N ASP A 101 -2.86 2.60 -13.97
CA ASP A 101 -4.31 2.54 -14.17
C ASP A 101 -5.05 3.82 -13.71
N GLY A 102 -4.31 4.79 -13.16
CA GLY A 102 -4.85 6.05 -12.66
C GLY A 102 -5.20 6.04 -11.17
N THR A 103 -5.04 4.92 -10.47
CA THR A 103 -5.23 4.86 -9.02
C THR A 103 -4.25 5.76 -8.29
N VAL A 104 -4.74 6.59 -7.37
CA VAL A 104 -3.93 7.50 -6.57
C VAL A 104 -4.17 7.24 -5.08
N LEU A 105 -3.08 7.09 -4.32
CA LEU A 105 -3.10 7.02 -2.86
C LEU A 105 -2.24 8.15 -2.31
N THR A 106 -2.81 9.01 -1.46
CA THR A 106 -2.11 10.19 -0.92
C THR A 106 -1.92 10.04 0.57
N TYR A 107 -0.68 10.16 1.03
CA TYR A 107 -0.26 9.96 2.40
C TYR A 107 0.35 11.22 2.99
N THR A 108 0.11 11.43 4.28
CA THR A 108 0.79 12.50 5.03
C THR A 108 2.29 12.24 5.12
N ALA A 109 3.07 13.29 5.41
CA ALA A 109 4.51 13.15 5.64
C ALA A 109 4.81 12.15 6.78
N ALA A 110 3.95 12.13 7.80
CA ALA A 110 4.09 11.27 8.97
C ALA A 110 3.78 9.80 8.66
N GLU A 111 2.75 9.53 7.86
CA GLU A 111 2.44 8.20 7.31
C GLU A 111 3.59 7.67 6.47
N TRP A 112 4.08 8.49 5.54
CA TRP A 112 5.15 8.08 4.64
C TRP A 112 6.47 7.83 5.39
N LEU A 113 6.76 8.63 6.41
CA LEU A 113 7.90 8.41 7.28
C LEU A 113 7.78 7.08 8.03
N ALA A 114 6.62 6.78 8.64
CA ALA A 114 6.39 5.51 9.32
C ALA A 114 6.55 4.31 8.38
N PHE A 115 5.99 4.39 7.17
CA PHE A 115 6.15 3.37 6.13
C PHE A 115 7.64 3.18 5.79
N THR A 116 8.35 4.25 5.42
CA THR A 116 9.76 4.14 5.02
C THR A 116 10.70 3.75 6.15
N SER A 117 10.36 4.00 7.42
CA SER A 117 11.08 3.43 8.57
C SER A 117 10.92 1.92 8.64
N GLY A 118 9.68 1.40 8.53
CA GLY A 118 9.43 -0.04 8.48
C GLY A 118 10.10 -0.72 7.27
N VAL A 119 10.15 -0.04 6.12
CA VAL A 119 10.89 -0.52 4.94
C VAL A 119 12.39 -0.67 5.23
N ARG A 120 13.01 0.32 5.88
CA ARG A 120 14.45 0.28 6.23
C ARG A 120 14.77 -0.84 7.22
N ASP A 121 13.82 -1.19 8.07
CA ASP A 121 13.92 -2.29 9.03
C ASP A 121 13.53 -3.66 8.43
N GLY A 122 13.20 -3.70 7.13
CA GLY A 122 12.91 -4.94 6.41
C GLY A 122 11.52 -5.51 6.67
N GLU A 123 10.62 -4.77 7.33
CA GLU A 123 9.27 -5.24 7.66
C GLU A 123 8.49 -5.66 6.42
N PHE A 124 8.77 -5.02 5.28
CA PHE A 124 8.10 -5.26 4.02
C PHE A 124 8.94 -6.03 2.99
N ALA A 125 10.05 -6.68 3.36
CA ALA A 125 10.74 -7.52 2.39
C ALA A 125 9.82 -8.66 1.89
N ALA A 126 9.91 -8.97 0.59
CA ALA A 126 9.30 -10.20 0.07
C ALA A 126 10.05 -11.40 0.69
N ALA A 127 9.31 -12.44 1.08
CA ALA A 127 9.86 -13.66 1.68
C ALA A 127 10.57 -14.55 0.65
#